data_AF-A0A9E4PCB5-F1
#
_entry.id   AF-A0A9E4PCB5-F1
#
_cell.length_a   1.000
_cell.length_b   1.000
_cell.length_c   1.000
_cell.angle_alpha   90.00
_cell.angle_beta   90.00
_cell.angle_gamma   90.00
#
_symmetry.space_group_name_H-M   'P 1'
#
loop_
_entity.id
_entity.type
_entity.pdbx_description
1 polymer ?
#
loop_
_entity_poly.entity_id
_entity_poly.type
_entity_poly.pdbx_seq_one_letter_code
_entity_poly.pdbx_strand_id
1 'polypeptide(L)' 'MRKRRITKALNVGDVRVGGDAPVTVQSMTKTDTRDVKATVEQIKGLEEAGCEIIRCAVPDME' A
#
# COMPACT_ATOMS: atom_id res chain seq x y z
N MET A 1 -1.10 20.04 18.35
CA MET A 1 -1.61 19.23 17.21
C MET A 1 -1.62 20.08 15.95
N ARG A 2 -1.06 19.61 14.84
CA ARG A 2 -1.07 20.37 13.56
C ARG A 2 -2.34 20.06 12.77
N LYS A 3 -2.95 21.10 12.19
CA LYS A 3 -4.07 20.92 11.24
C LYS A 3 -3.56 20.22 9.98
N ARG A 4 -4.30 19.22 9.51
CA ARG A 4 -4.00 18.50 8.26
C ARG A 4 -4.08 19.47 7.08
N ARG A 5 -3.15 19.32 6.13
CA ARG A 5 -3.16 20.10 4.87
C ARG A 5 -4.37 19.70 4.03
N ILE A 6 -5.06 20.70 3.47
CA ILE A 6 -6.15 20.47 2.52
C ILE A 6 -5.56 19.91 1.22
N THR A 7 -6.01 18.73 0.83
CA THR A 7 -5.58 18.04 -0.40
C THR A 7 -6.77 17.56 -1.20
N LYS A 8 -6.59 17.37 -2.50
CA LYS A 8 -7.54 16.64 -3.34
C LYS A 8 -7.61 15.19 -2.86
N ALA A 9 -8.81 14.63 -2.76
CA ALA A 9 -9.02 13.20 -2.52
C ALA A 9 -8.87 12.42 -3.82
N LEU A 10 -8.20 11.27 -3.76
CA LEU A 10 -7.99 10.34 -4.87
C LEU A 10 -8.26 8.91 -4.39
N ASN A 11 -8.59 8.02 -5.32
CA ASN A 11 -8.74 6.60 -5.02
C ASN A 11 -7.53 5.81 -5.55
N VAL A 12 -7.00 4.91 -4.73
CA VAL A 12 -6.01 3.91 -5.10
C VAL A 12 -6.70 2.55 -4.95
N GLY A 13 -7.18 2.02 -6.08
CA GLY A 13 -8.19 0.95 -6.03
C GLY A 13 -9.43 1.45 -5.28
N ASP A 14 -9.84 0.71 -4.25
CA ASP A 14 -10.98 1.06 -3.39
C ASP A 14 -10.61 1.93 -2.17
N VAL A 15 -9.32 2.27 -2.00
CA VAL A 15 -8.81 3.04 -0.85
C VAL A 15 -8.78 4.52 -1.18
N ARG A 16 -9.45 5.35 -0.36
CA ARG A 16 -9.47 6.81 -0.52
C ARG A 16 -8.31 7.47 0.21
N VAL A 17 -7.51 8.26 -0.51
CA VAL A 17 -6.31 8.95 -0.01
C VAL A 17 -6.45 10.46 -0.16
N GLY A 18 -6.15 11.20 0.93
CA GLY A 18 -6.22 12.65 0.94
C GLY A 18 -7.61 13.21 1.24
N GLY A 19 -7.74 14.54 1.17
CA GLY A 19 -8.95 15.25 1.59
C GLY A 19 -9.27 14.99 3.07
N ASP A 20 -10.47 14.47 3.30
CA ASP A 20 -11.05 14.13 4.59
C ASP A 20 -10.84 12.66 5.01
N ALA A 21 -10.42 11.77 4.10
CA ALA A 21 -10.21 10.36 4.40
C ALA A 21 -9.08 10.16 5.43
N PRO A 22 -9.10 9.16 6.32
CA PRO A 22 -8.03 8.88 7.28
C PRO A 22 -6.62 8.80 6.67
N VAL A 23 -5.59 8.90 7.50
CA VAL A 23 -4.21 8.66 7.02
C VAL A 23 -4.06 7.17 6.79
N THR A 24 -3.81 6.77 5.54
CA THR A 24 -3.73 5.36 5.18
C THR A 24 -2.39 4.75 5.57
N VAL A 25 -2.41 3.51 6.04
CA VAL A 25 -1.23 2.71 6.37
C VAL A 25 -0.76 1.99 5.11
N GLN A 26 0.51 2.18 4.76
CA GLN A 26 1.12 1.57 3.57
C GLN A 26 2.39 0.82 3.94
N SER A 27 2.73 -0.19 3.13
CA SER A 27 3.96 -0.98 3.29
C SER A 27 4.51 -1.41 1.92
N MET A 28 5.69 -2.02 1.92
CA MET A 28 6.36 -2.54 0.73
C MET A 28 6.82 -3.97 0.98
N THR A 29 6.64 -4.84 0.00
CA THR A 29 7.16 -6.21 0.05
C THR A 29 8.69 -6.21 -0.01
N LYS A 30 9.30 -7.25 0.56
CA LYS A 30 10.76 -7.44 0.60
C LYS A 30 11.24 -8.63 -0.22
N THR A 31 10.32 -9.50 -0.63
CA THR A 31 10.52 -10.63 -1.54
C THR A 31 10.94 -10.15 -2.93
N ASP A 32 11.54 -11.06 -3.71
CA ASP A 32 11.68 -10.85 -5.15
C ASP A 32 10.28 -10.96 -5.77
N THR A 33 9.82 -9.92 -6.45
CA THR A 33 8.45 -9.86 -7.01
C THR A 33 8.19 -10.97 -8.02
N ARG A 34 9.24 -11.50 -8.66
CA ARG A 34 9.15 -12.64 -9.59
C ARG A 34 8.80 -13.95 -8.86
N ASP A 35 9.11 -14.06 -7.57
CA ASP A 35 8.56 -15.10 -6.72
C ASP A 35 7.15 -14.72 -6.29
N VAL A 36 6.19 -15.09 -7.14
CA VAL A 36 4.76 -14.83 -6.92
C VAL A 36 4.29 -15.42 -5.60
N LYS A 37 4.74 -16.64 -5.25
CA LYS A 37 4.25 -17.33 -4.05
C LYS A 37 4.70 -16.60 -2.80
N ALA A 38 6.00 -16.33 -2.67
CA ALA A 38 6.54 -15.62 -1.52
C ALA A 38 5.95 -14.21 -1.39
N THR A 39 5.77 -13.51 -2.51
CA THR A 39 5.20 -12.16 -2.54
C THR A 39 3.75 -12.15 -2.10
N VAL A 40 2.93 -13.09 -2.57
CA VAL A 40 1.52 -13.23 -2.16
C VAL A 40 1.39 -13.59 -0.68
N GLU A 41 2.24 -14.49 -0.17
CA GLU A 41 2.26 -14.84 1.26
C GLU A 41 2.58 -13.61 2.12
N GLN A 42 3.57 -12.80 1.72
CA GLN A 42 3.90 -11.58 2.43
C GLN A 42 2.77 -10.53 2.35
N ILE A 43 2.13 -10.38 1.19
CA ILE A 43 0.99 -9.47 1.00
C ILE A 43 -0.14 -9.81 1.98
N LYS A 44 -0.50 -11.10 2.11
CA LYS A 44 -1.54 -11.54 3.05
C LYS A 44 -1.17 -11.24 4.50
N GLY A 45 0.08 -11.48 4.89
CA GLY A 45 0.54 -11.13 6.24
C GLY A 45 0.49 -9.61 6.52
N LEU A 46 0.77 -8.77 5.52
CA LEU A 46 0.65 -7.31 5.65
C LEU A 46 -0.82 -6.87 5.72
N GLU A 47 -1.71 -7.49 4.94
CA GLU A 47 -3.15 -7.26 4.99
C GLU A 47 -3.72 -7.62 6.38
N GLU A 48 -3.37 -8.79 6.92
CA GLU A 48 -3.74 -9.21 8.28
C GLU A 48 -3.25 -8.25 9.36
N ALA A 49 -2.09 -7.61 9.15
CA ALA A 49 -1.55 -6.59 10.04
C ALA A 49 -2.22 -5.20 9.88
N GLY A 50 -3.18 -5.05 8.96
CA GLY A 50 -3.93 -3.81 8.74
C GLY A 50 -3.31 -2.86 7.70
N CYS A 51 -2.45 -3.36 6.81
CA CYS A 51 -1.93 -2.56 5.70
C CYS A 51 -3.02 -2.35 4.64
N GLU A 52 -3.26 -1.09 4.24
CA GLU A 52 -4.30 -0.74 3.26
C GLU A 52 -3.75 -0.68 1.83
N ILE A 53 -2.48 -0.31 1.66
CA ILE A 53 -1.83 -0.20 0.35
C ILE A 53 -0.45 -0.86 0.40
N ILE A 54 -0.23 -1.86 -0.43
CA ILE A 54 1.03 -2.62 -0.49
C ILE A 54 1.73 -2.35 -1.83
N ARG A 55 3.00 -1.98 -1.77
CA ARG A 55 3.86 -1.75 -2.94
C ARG A 55 4.75 -2.95 -3.21
N CYS A 56 4.90 -3.34 -4.47
CA CYS A 56 5.90 -4.29 -4.95
C CYS A 56 6.98 -3.56 -5.77
N ALA A 57 8.21 -4.08 -5.77
CA ALA A 57 9.25 -3.62 -6.69
C ALA A 57 9.03 -4.23 -8.08
N VAL A 58 9.27 -3.48 -9.15
CA VAL A 58 9.30 -4.03 -10.52
C VAL A 58 10.63 -3.59 -11.13
N PRO A 59 11.73 -4.34 -10.86
CA PRO A 59 13.07 -3.91 -11.24
C PRO A 59 13.39 -4.20 -12.72
N ASP A 60 12.71 -5.16 -13.32
CA ASP A 60 12.91 -5.64 -14.69
C ASP A 60 11.56 -5.95 -15.35
N MET A 61 11.61 -6.48 -16.58
CA MET A 61 10.43 -6.79 -17.42
C MET A 61 9.96 -8.25 -17.28
N GLU A 62 10.61 -9.03 -16.42
CA GLU A 62 10.21 -10.39 -16.09
C GLU A 62 8.96 -10.35 -15.20
#